data_AF-A0A328PAY9-F1
#
_entry.id   AF-A0A328PAY9-F1
#
_cell.length_a   1.000
_cell.length_b   1.000
_cell.length_c   1.000
_cell.angle_alpha   90.00
_cell.angle_beta   90.00
_cell.angle_gamma   90.00
#
_symmetry.space_group_name_H-M   'P 1'
#
loop_
_entity.id
_entity.type
_entity.pdbx_description
1 polymer ?
#
loop_
_entity_poly.entity_id
_entity_poly.type
_entity_poly.pdbx_seq_one_letter_code
_entity_poly.pdbx_strand_id
1 'polypeptide(L)'
;MTFHIERAQPDQVDALCAIERAAVELFRGHRAWRSYRDVSVPPEVLREAIARGLVWVAVIGSGEPVGFIWLDAEQGGHAIGVAEMDVLPSHGQRGIGAALLEYACGWARMAGYHRVDLGTLSDVPWNAPFYAKHGFAVMDKTLPEFAFYRERDRENGFPDDLRVFMSRPLPPPDPADWTVWPAPAKVNLFLRITGRRPDGYHDLQTVFRLLDWGDEIRLRPRRDGEIHRLTDVPGVPAETDLVVRVARLLQPHAPAGSGVDIEVEKRIPMGGGLGGGSSDAATVLVALNRLWDADLDEDDLAELGRQLGADVPVFVRGRSAWAEGIGEKLTPMALPERWYVVLDPHEHVPTGALFQASELTRNAPPATISSFASGETVENAFAPVVRARHPRVAAALDWLDGFGRARLSGSGACVFLETDSPERAEAIAERCPARFTAHVAKGEDVSPLLVALARHRGVDGAAG
;
A
#
# COMPACT_ATOMS: atom_id res chain seq x y z
N MET A 1 -3.33 -20.66 -25.98
CA MET A 1 -2.85 -19.27 -25.83
C MET A 1 -2.28 -19.17 -24.44
N THR A 2 -1.02 -18.79 -24.30
CA THR A 2 -0.36 -18.61 -23.00
C THR A 2 -0.57 -17.17 -22.56
N PHE A 3 -1.04 -16.99 -21.33
CA PHE A 3 -1.10 -15.71 -20.63
C PHE A 3 -0.49 -15.90 -19.24
N HIS A 4 -0.06 -14.82 -18.62
CA HIS A 4 0.32 -14.78 -17.22
C HIS A 4 -0.46 -13.67 -16.51
N ILE A 5 -0.51 -13.74 -15.18
CA ILE A 5 -1.17 -12.72 -14.35
C ILE A 5 -0.09 -11.94 -13.61
N GLU A 6 -0.18 -10.62 -13.68
CA GLU A 6 0.72 -9.70 -13.00
C GLU A 6 -0.07 -8.53 -12.40
N ARG A 7 0.57 -7.72 -11.54
CA ARG A 7 -0.08 -6.48 -11.07
C ARG A 7 -0.19 -5.48 -12.20
N ALA A 8 -1.33 -4.81 -12.23
CA ALA A 8 -1.54 -3.69 -13.12
C ALA A 8 -0.50 -2.57 -12.86
N GLN A 9 -0.12 -1.88 -13.93
CA GLN A 9 0.74 -0.71 -13.89
C GLN A 9 -0.05 0.56 -14.23
N PRO A 10 0.35 1.75 -13.73
CA PRO A 10 -0.39 2.99 -13.97
C PRO A 10 -0.58 3.36 -15.45
N ASP A 11 0.33 2.95 -16.32
CA ASP A 11 0.25 3.17 -17.78
C ASP A 11 -0.75 2.23 -18.48
N GLN A 12 -1.30 1.24 -17.78
CA GLN A 12 -2.29 0.31 -18.32
C GLN A 12 -3.74 0.79 -18.13
N VAL A 13 -3.99 1.86 -17.36
CA VAL A 13 -5.35 2.36 -17.04
C VAL A 13 -6.24 2.47 -18.28
N ASP A 14 -5.76 3.13 -19.34
CA ASP A 14 -6.54 3.34 -20.56
C ASP A 14 -6.92 2.02 -21.25
N ALA A 15 -6.01 1.05 -21.23
CA ALA A 15 -6.24 -0.27 -21.80
C ALA A 15 -7.30 -1.03 -20.98
N LEU A 16 -7.24 -0.96 -19.65
CA LEU A 16 -8.21 -1.63 -18.78
C LEU A 16 -9.62 -1.04 -18.91
N CYS A 17 -9.73 0.30 -18.96
CA CYS A 17 -11.01 0.95 -19.26
C CYS A 17 -11.53 0.58 -20.66
N ALA A 18 -10.66 0.30 -21.63
CA ALA A 18 -11.09 -0.19 -22.95
C ALA A 18 -11.60 -1.65 -22.90
N ILE A 19 -10.98 -2.50 -22.07
CA ILE A 19 -11.43 -3.87 -21.84
C ILE A 19 -12.83 -3.88 -21.22
N GLU A 20 -13.03 -3.09 -20.15
CA GLU A 20 -14.31 -2.92 -19.46
C GLU A 20 -15.41 -2.48 -20.45
N ARG A 21 -15.18 -1.38 -21.19
CA ARG A 21 -16.13 -0.92 -22.22
C ARG A 21 -16.47 -2.00 -23.25
N ALA A 22 -15.50 -2.81 -23.66
CA ALA A 22 -15.73 -3.89 -24.61
C ALA A 22 -16.52 -5.06 -23.98
N ALA A 23 -16.27 -5.38 -22.72
CA ALA A 23 -16.99 -6.43 -21.99
C ALA A 23 -18.44 -6.04 -21.69
N VAL A 24 -18.68 -4.76 -21.34
CA VAL A 24 -20.02 -4.22 -21.10
C VAL A 24 -20.93 -4.46 -22.32
N GLU A 25 -20.42 -4.33 -23.55
CA GLU A 25 -21.18 -4.57 -24.79
C GLU A 25 -21.84 -5.96 -24.89
N LEU A 26 -21.37 -6.95 -24.14
CA LEU A 26 -22.01 -8.26 -24.05
C LEU A 26 -23.41 -8.22 -23.41
N PHE A 27 -23.68 -7.18 -22.60
CA PHE A 27 -24.99 -6.95 -22.00
C PHE A 27 -25.97 -6.23 -22.94
N ARG A 28 -25.59 -5.88 -24.18
CA ARG A 28 -26.47 -5.19 -25.11
C ARG A 28 -27.76 -6.01 -25.35
N GLY A 29 -28.91 -5.39 -25.08
CA GLY A 29 -30.23 -6.04 -25.15
C GLY A 29 -30.70 -6.65 -23.82
N HIS A 30 -29.84 -6.70 -22.79
CA HIS A 30 -30.21 -7.08 -21.43
C HIS A 30 -30.84 -5.91 -20.65
N ARG A 31 -31.68 -6.20 -19.64
CA ARG A 31 -32.31 -5.17 -18.79
C ARG A 31 -31.28 -4.35 -18.01
N ALA A 32 -30.16 -4.96 -17.62
CA ALA A 32 -29.07 -4.30 -16.91
C ALA A 32 -28.15 -3.44 -17.81
N TRP A 33 -28.32 -3.48 -19.13
CA TRP A 33 -27.44 -2.79 -20.10
C TRP A 33 -27.23 -1.31 -19.76
N ARG A 34 -28.32 -0.59 -19.46
CA ARG A 34 -28.23 0.84 -19.16
C ARG A 34 -27.39 1.10 -17.91
N SER A 35 -27.58 0.31 -16.86
CA SER A 35 -26.85 0.44 -15.61
C SER A 35 -25.35 0.20 -15.78
N TYR A 36 -24.95 -0.75 -16.62
CA TYR A 36 -23.52 -0.97 -16.90
C TYR A 36 -22.92 0.04 -17.88
N ARG A 37 -23.67 0.47 -18.90
CA ARG A 37 -23.17 1.44 -19.88
C ARG A 37 -23.01 2.83 -19.28
N ASP A 38 -23.93 3.22 -18.41
CA ASP A 38 -23.98 4.57 -17.85
C ASP A 38 -23.07 4.72 -16.61
N VAL A 39 -22.57 3.60 -16.05
CA VAL A 39 -21.62 3.54 -14.94
C VAL A 39 -20.34 2.86 -15.43
N SER A 40 -19.45 3.63 -16.06
CA SER A 40 -18.10 3.17 -16.39
C SER A 40 -17.15 3.41 -15.23
N VAL A 41 -16.19 2.52 -15.01
CA VAL A 41 -15.11 2.72 -14.05
C VAL A 41 -14.33 3.98 -14.42
N PRO A 42 -14.33 5.03 -13.58
CA PRO A 42 -13.57 6.23 -13.87
C PRO A 42 -12.07 5.92 -13.87
N PRO A 43 -11.29 6.40 -14.87
CA PRO A 43 -9.85 6.14 -14.96
C PRO A 43 -9.07 6.52 -13.69
N GLU A 44 -9.49 7.58 -13.00
CA GLU A 44 -8.93 8.07 -11.75
C GLU A 44 -9.08 7.06 -10.61
N VAL A 45 -10.28 6.49 -10.43
CA VAL A 45 -10.55 5.46 -9.41
C VAL A 45 -9.75 4.19 -9.71
N LEU A 46 -9.67 3.80 -10.98
CA LEU A 46 -8.85 2.64 -11.37
C LEU A 46 -7.36 2.90 -11.12
N ARG A 47 -6.88 4.12 -11.38
CA ARG A 47 -5.51 4.52 -11.10
C ARG A 47 -5.20 4.47 -9.60
N GLU A 48 -6.12 4.89 -8.75
CA GLU A 48 -6.00 4.75 -7.29
C GLU A 48 -5.89 3.28 -6.89
N ALA A 49 -6.77 2.42 -7.41
CA ALA A 49 -6.74 0.99 -7.13
C ALA A 49 -5.43 0.31 -7.56
N ILE A 50 -4.91 0.68 -8.74
CA ILE A 50 -3.58 0.26 -9.22
C ILE A 50 -2.49 0.78 -8.29
N ALA A 51 -2.57 2.05 -7.90
CA ALA A 51 -1.67 2.66 -6.93
C ALA A 51 -1.81 2.07 -5.53
N ARG A 52 -2.87 1.35 -5.19
CA ARG A 52 -2.98 0.55 -3.95
C ARG A 52 -2.54 -0.90 -4.13
N GLY A 53 -2.29 -1.32 -5.38
CA GLY A 53 -1.85 -2.67 -5.72
C GLY A 53 -2.98 -3.69 -5.73
N LEU A 54 -4.23 -3.26 -5.88
CA LEU A 54 -5.42 -4.11 -5.79
C LEU A 54 -5.97 -4.54 -7.16
N VAL A 55 -5.21 -4.33 -8.23
CA VAL A 55 -5.61 -4.66 -9.60
C VAL A 55 -4.58 -5.60 -10.23
N TRP A 56 -5.07 -6.70 -10.81
CA TRP A 56 -4.26 -7.66 -11.55
C TRP A 56 -4.76 -7.79 -12.97
N VAL A 57 -3.83 -8.00 -13.90
CA VAL A 57 -4.08 -8.06 -15.34
C VAL A 57 -3.63 -9.41 -15.88
N ALA A 58 -4.41 -9.98 -16.79
CA ALA A 58 -4.02 -11.11 -17.60
C ALA A 58 -3.37 -10.59 -18.87
N VAL A 59 -2.08 -10.90 -19.06
CA VAL A 59 -1.26 -10.40 -20.15
C VAL A 59 -0.87 -11.56 -21.06
N ILE A 60 -1.02 -11.37 -22.37
CA ILE A 60 -0.66 -12.37 -23.37
C ILE A 60 0.77 -12.17 -23.86
N GLY A 61 1.34 -13.12 -24.60
CA GLY A 61 2.76 -13.09 -25.00
C GLY A 61 3.21 -11.83 -25.79
N SER A 62 2.29 -11.01 -26.31
CA SER A 62 2.60 -9.70 -26.91
C SER A 62 2.80 -8.56 -25.90
N GLY A 63 2.55 -8.80 -24.61
CA GLY A 63 2.53 -7.76 -23.57
C GLY A 63 1.20 -7.01 -23.44
N GLU A 64 0.19 -7.38 -24.23
CA GLU A 64 -1.12 -6.73 -24.22
C GLU A 64 -2.01 -7.28 -23.08
N PRO A 65 -2.64 -6.43 -22.26
CA PRO A 65 -3.65 -6.87 -21.30
C PRO A 65 -4.93 -7.29 -22.02
N VAL A 66 -5.47 -8.47 -21.67
CA VAL A 66 -6.70 -9.03 -22.28
C VAL A 66 -7.82 -9.28 -21.27
N GLY A 67 -7.55 -9.07 -19.99
CA GLY A 67 -8.52 -9.09 -18.91
C GLY A 67 -7.92 -8.55 -17.63
N PHE A 68 -8.75 -8.16 -16.67
CA PHE A 68 -8.30 -7.71 -15.37
C PHE A 68 -9.29 -8.08 -14.27
N ILE A 69 -8.82 -8.04 -13.03
CA ILE A 69 -9.64 -8.13 -11.82
C ILE A 69 -9.18 -7.05 -10.86
N TRP A 70 -10.14 -6.35 -10.28
CA TRP A 70 -9.94 -5.32 -9.28
C TRP A 70 -10.62 -5.74 -7.97
N LEU A 71 -9.83 -5.82 -6.91
CA LEU A 71 -10.32 -6.04 -5.55
C LEU A 71 -10.53 -4.73 -4.80
N ASP A 72 -11.55 -4.70 -3.95
CA ASP A 72 -11.91 -3.54 -3.14
C ASP A 72 -11.92 -3.90 -1.65
N ALA A 73 -11.16 -3.13 -0.86
CA ALA A 73 -10.99 -3.33 0.57
C ALA A 73 -11.91 -2.42 1.42
N GLU A 74 -12.81 -1.64 0.82
CA GLU A 74 -13.68 -0.68 1.52
C GLU A 74 -14.65 -1.33 2.52
N GLN A 75 -15.05 -2.60 2.30
CA GLN A 75 -15.87 -3.34 3.26
C GLN A 75 -15.23 -3.45 4.65
N GLY A 76 -13.89 -3.37 4.73
CA GLY A 76 -13.14 -3.54 5.97
C GLY A 76 -13.24 -4.95 6.57
N GLY A 77 -12.63 -5.12 7.75
CA GLY A 77 -12.68 -6.39 8.48
C GLY A 77 -11.98 -7.55 7.77
N HIS A 78 -12.64 -8.72 7.76
CA HIS A 78 -12.10 -9.97 7.22
C HIS A 78 -12.55 -10.29 5.79
N ALA A 79 -13.28 -9.41 5.13
CA ALA A 79 -13.77 -9.58 3.76
C ALA A 79 -13.09 -8.62 2.77
N ILE A 80 -13.00 -9.05 1.52
CA ILE A 80 -12.61 -8.19 0.40
C ILE A 80 -13.58 -8.38 -0.76
N GLY A 81 -13.96 -7.29 -1.43
CA GLY A 81 -14.85 -7.30 -2.58
C GLY A 81 -14.11 -7.53 -3.89
N VAL A 82 -14.77 -8.12 -4.88
CA VAL A 82 -14.42 -7.94 -6.30
C VAL A 82 -15.22 -6.75 -6.80
N ALA A 83 -14.53 -5.64 -7.08
CA ALA A 83 -15.14 -4.43 -7.60
C ALA A 83 -15.49 -4.56 -9.09
N GLU A 84 -14.55 -5.11 -9.87
CA GLU A 84 -14.72 -5.31 -11.31
C GLU A 84 -13.90 -6.51 -11.79
N MET A 85 -14.40 -7.23 -12.80
CA MET A 85 -13.65 -8.28 -13.48
C MET A 85 -14.13 -8.44 -14.92
N ASP A 86 -13.27 -8.05 -15.85
CA ASP A 86 -13.57 -8.08 -17.27
C ASP A 86 -12.52 -8.83 -18.07
N VAL A 87 -12.97 -9.43 -19.18
CA VAL A 87 -12.12 -10.07 -20.19
C VAL A 87 -12.59 -9.59 -21.54
N LEU A 88 -11.65 -9.25 -22.43
CA LEU A 88 -11.96 -8.88 -23.80
C LEU A 88 -12.86 -9.94 -24.45
N PRO A 89 -13.97 -9.57 -25.09
CA PRO A 89 -14.87 -10.54 -25.73
C PRO A 89 -14.16 -11.45 -26.73
N SER A 90 -13.18 -10.93 -27.47
CA SER A 90 -12.34 -11.70 -28.41
C SER A 90 -11.50 -12.81 -27.73
N HIS A 91 -11.33 -12.72 -26.41
CA HIS A 91 -10.59 -13.63 -25.55
C HIS A 91 -11.50 -14.37 -24.55
N GLY A 92 -12.82 -14.17 -24.62
CA GLY A 92 -13.80 -14.88 -23.80
C GLY A 92 -13.75 -16.39 -23.96
N GLN A 93 -14.22 -17.12 -22.95
CA GLN A 93 -14.27 -18.60 -22.92
C GLN A 93 -12.91 -19.30 -23.04
N ARG A 94 -11.80 -18.61 -22.76
CA ARG A 94 -10.43 -19.16 -22.75
C ARG A 94 -9.87 -19.44 -21.35
N GLY A 95 -10.71 -19.41 -20.32
CA GLY A 95 -10.31 -19.64 -18.92
C GLY A 95 -9.66 -18.43 -18.23
N ILE A 96 -9.51 -17.29 -18.90
CA ILE A 96 -8.85 -16.09 -18.35
C ILE A 96 -9.60 -15.56 -17.11
N GLY A 97 -10.92 -15.39 -17.19
CA GLY A 97 -11.71 -14.92 -16.05
C GLY A 97 -11.64 -15.87 -14.84
N ALA A 98 -11.64 -17.18 -15.08
CA ALA A 98 -11.44 -18.18 -14.03
C ALA A 98 -10.05 -18.05 -13.38
N ALA A 99 -9.00 -17.87 -14.18
CA ALA A 99 -7.65 -17.71 -13.67
C ALA A 99 -7.48 -16.42 -12.86
N LEU A 100 -8.05 -15.30 -13.33
CA LEU A 100 -8.05 -14.02 -12.60
C LEU A 100 -8.76 -14.16 -11.25
N LEU A 101 -9.95 -14.78 -11.25
CA LEU A 101 -10.72 -15.00 -10.02
C LEU A 101 -9.98 -15.88 -9.01
N GLU A 102 -9.43 -17.03 -9.44
CA GLU A 102 -8.68 -17.91 -8.53
C GLU A 102 -7.38 -17.25 -8.04
N TYR A 103 -6.70 -16.48 -8.90
CA TYR A 103 -5.52 -15.71 -8.51
C TYR A 103 -5.87 -14.69 -7.42
N ALA A 104 -6.93 -13.91 -7.61
CA ALA A 104 -7.38 -12.91 -6.66
C ALA A 104 -7.83 -13.54 -5.33
N CYS A 105 -8.59 -14.64 -5.37
CA CYS A 105 -8.94 -15.41 -4.16
C CYS A 105 -7.69 -15.97 -3.45
N GLY A 106 -6.70 -16.45 -4.21
CA GLY A 106 -5.43 -16.93 -3.69
C GLY A 106 -4.64 -15.83 -2.99
N TRP A 107 -4.50 -14.66 -3.63
CA TRP A 107 -3.85 -13.49 -3.02
C TRP A 107 -4.61 -13.04 -1.76
N ALA A 108 -5.94 -12.91 -1.82
CA ALA A 108 -6.76 -12.52 -0.68
C ALA A 108 -6.57 -13.47 0.51
N ARG A 109 -6.50 -14.78 0.25
CA ARG A 109 -6.19 -15.79 1.28
C ARG A 109 -4.81 -15.58 1.90
N MET A 110 -3.78 -15.40 1.07
CA MET A 110 -2.41 -15.16 1.56
C MET A 110 -2.31 -13.86 2.36
N ALA A 111 -3.10 -12.84 2.00
CA ALA A 111 -3.20 -11.58 2.74
C ALA A 111 -4.02 -11.72 4.03
N GLY A 112 -4.62 -12.87 4.30
CA GLY A 112 -5.38 -13.15 5.53
C GLY A 112 -6.87 -12.85 5.46
N TYR A 113 -7.43 -12.48 4.31
CA TYR A 113 -8.89 -12.34 4.19
C TYR A 113 -9.57 -13.70 4.32
N HIS A 114 -10.71 -13.72 5.01
CA HIS A 114 -11.50 -14.91 5.30
C HIS A 114 -12.64 -15.11 4.30
N ARG A 115 -12.93 -14.11 3.48
CA ARG A 115 -14.03 -14.16 2.51
C ARG A 115 -13.77 -13.21 1.35
N VAL A 116 -14.22 -13.62 0.16
CA VAL A 116 -14.37 -12.73 -1.01
C VAL A 116 -15.83 -12.54 -1.31
N ASP A 117 -16.26 -11.29 -1.46
CA ASP A 117 -17.63 -10.89 -1.78
C ASP A 117 -17.69 -10.29 -3.18
N LEU A 118 -18.82 -10.45 -3.88
CA LEU A 118 -19.05 -9.80 -5.17
C LEU A 118 -20.53 -9.55 -5.43
N GLY A 119 -20.81 -8.51 -6.22
CA GLY A 119 -22.13 -8.23 -6.78
C GLY A 119 -22.19 -8.65 -8.25
N THR A 120 -23.23 -9.40 -8.64
CA THR A 120 -23.35 -9.87 -10.03
C THR A 120 -24.81 -10.05 -10.47
N LEU A 121 -25.03 -10.51 -11.70
CA LEU A 121 -26.36 -10.78 -12.25
C LEU A 121 -26.78 -12.23 -12.01
N SER A 122 -28.04 -12.42 -11.61
CA SER A 122 -28.63 -13.73 -11.34
C SER A 122 -28.94 -14.53 -12.61
N ASP A 123 -29.28 -13.84 -13.70
CA ASP A 123 -29.89 -14.40 -14.91
C ASP A 123 -28.93 -14.47 -16.12
N VAL A 124 -27.67 -14.04 -15.96
CA VAL A 124 -26.66 -14.11 -17.01
C VAL A 124 -25.76 -15.34 -16.84
N PRO A 125 -25.65 -16.24 -17.85
CA PRO A 125 -24.93 -17.52 -17.71
C PRO A 125 -23.45 -17.41 -17.31
N TRP A 126 -22.79 -16.31 -17.68
CA TRP A 126 -21.37 -16.04 -17.36
C TRP A 126 -21.18 -15.18 -16.09
N ASN A 127 -22.25 -14.94 -15.32
CA ASN A 127 -22.24 -14.21 -14.05
C ASN A 127 -22.48 -15.18 -12.87
N ALA A 128 -23.61 -15.12 -12.16
CA ALA A 128 -23.83 -15.95 -10.97
C ALA A 128 -23.57 -17.46 -11.17
N PRO A 129 -23.98 -18.09 -12.28
CA PRO A 129 -23.66 -19.50 -12.54
C PRO A 129 -22.16 -19.78 -12.75
N PHE A 130 -21.39 -18.80 -13.25
CA PHE A 130 -19.93 -18.90 -13.34
C PHE A 130 -19.31 -18.87 -11.95
N TYR A 131 -19.63 -17.87 -11.12
CA TYR A 131 -19.09 -17.76 -9.77
C TYR A 131 -19.47 -18.94 -8.87
N ALA A 132 -20.68 -19.50 -9.03
CA ALA A 132 -21.11 -20.69 -8.31
C ALA A 132 -20.20 -21.90 -8.56
N LYS A 133 -19.69 -22.07 -9.79
CA LYS A 133 -18.73 -23.14 -10.13
C LYS A 133 -17.35 -22.93 -9.47
N HIS A 134 -17.06 -21.70 -9.06
CA HIS A 134 -15.83 -21.29 -8.39
C HIS A 134 -16.02 -21.14 -6.86
N GLY A 135 -17.05 -21.79 -6.30
CA GLY A 135 -17.24 -21.89 -4.86
C GLY A 135 -17.92 -20.69 -4.19
N PHE A 136 -18.49 -19.77 -4.97
CA PHE A 136 -19.31 -18.69 -4.44
C PHE A 136 -20.76 -19.16 -4.21
N ALA A 137 -21.34 -18.76 -3.09
CA ALA A 137 -22.75 -19.00 -2.78
C ALA A 137 -23.53 -17.68 -2.80
N VAL A 138 -24.79 -17.72 -3.23
CA VAL A 138 -25.69 -16.56 -3.15
C VAL A 138 -25.98 -16.25 -1.68
N MET A 139 -25.90 -14.98 -1.33
CA MET A 139 -26.12 -14.48 0.02
C MET A 139 -27.48 -13.78 0.14
N ASP A 140 -28.00 -13.70 1.37
CA ASP A 140 -29.12 -12.83 1.67
C ASP A 140 -28.67 -11.36 1.55
N LYS A 141 -29.19 -10.67 0.53
CA LYS A 141 -28.87 -9.28 0.25
C LYS A 141 -29.30 -8.31 1.37
N THR A 142 -30.15 -8.73 2.30
CA THR A 142 -30.57 -7.89 3.43
C THR A 142 -29.53 -7.82 4.56
N LEU A 143 -28.50 -8.67 4.51
CA LEU A 143 -27.44 -8.68 5.50
C LEU A 143 -26.67 -7.34 5.53
N PRO A 144 -26.26 -6.85 6.73
CA PRO A 144 -25.60 -5.56 6.88
C PRO A 144 -24.34 -5.38 6.03
N GLU A 145 -23.56 -6.44 5.82
CA GLU A 145 -22.34 -6.41 5.01
C GLU A 145 -22.55 -6.02 3.54
N PHE A 146 -23.78 -6.10 3.03
CA PHE A 146 -24.13 -5.70 1.66
C PHE A 146 -24.88 -4.36 1.61
N ALA A 147 -25.11 -3.69 2.75
CA ALA A 147 -25.87 -2.45 2.82
C ALA A 147 -25.24 -1.34 1.95
N PHE A 148 -23.92 -1.18 2.01
CA PHE A 148 -23.18 -0.21 1.19
C PHE A 148 -23.39 -0.46 -0.32
N TYR A 149 -23.14 -1.68 -0.79
CA TYR A 149 -23.27 -2.01 -2.21
C TYR A 149 -24.71 -1.91 -2.70
N ARG A 150 -25.69 -2.22 -1.85
CA ARG A 150 -27.11 -2.04 -2.17
C ARG A 150 -27.52 -0.59 -2.29
N GLU A 151 -27.00 0.27 -1.41
CA GLU A 151 -27.22 1.70 -1.50
C GLU A 151 -26.61 2.25 -2.80
N ARG A 152 -25.37 1.85 -3.12
CA ARG A 152 -24.71 2.20 -4.38
C ARG A 152 -25.50 1.76 -5.61
N ASP A 153 -25.99 0.51 -5.64
CA ASP A 153 -26.84 0.01 -6.71
C ASP A 153 -28.13 0.83 -6.83
N ARG A 154 -28.74 1.22 -5.70
CA ARG A 154 -29.97 2.05 -5.67
C ARG A 154 -29.71 3.45 -6.22
N GLU A 155 -28.63 4.11 -5.79
CA GLU A 155 -28.23 5.45 -6.24
C GLU A 155 -27.94 5.46 -7.75
N ASN A 156 -27.33 4.39 -8.27
CA ASN A 156 -27.06 4.20 -9.69
C ASN A 156 -28.27 3.69 -10.50
N GLY A 157 -29.44 3.50 -9.86
CA GLY A 157 -30.66 3.03 -10.52
C GLY A 157 -30.57 1.60 -11.07
N PHE A 158 -29.73 0.75 -10.46
CA PHE A 158 -29.59 -0.66 -10.85
C PHE A 158 -30.87 -1.46 -10.49
N PRO A 159 -31.37 -2.34 -11.37
CA PRO A 159 -32.55 -3.16 -11.06
C PRO A 159 -32.27 -4.18 -9.92
N ASP A 160 -32.87 -3.96 -8.75
CA ASP A 160 -32.66 -4.78 -7.54
C ASP A 160 -33.06 -6.26 -7.70
N ASP A 161 -33.98 -6.57 -8.63
CA ASP A 161 -34.37 -7.96 -8.95
C ASP A 161 -33.29 -8.73 -9.71
N LEU A 162 -32.40 -8.02 -10.40
CA LEU A 162 -31.31 -8.61 -11.19
C LEU A 162 -30.03 -8.80 -10.37
N ARG A 163 -29.80 -7.96 -9.35
CA ARG A 163 -28.61 -8.03 -8.50
C ARG A 163 -28.70 -9.21 -7.53
N VAL A 164 -27.65 -10.03 -7.53
CA VAL A 164 -27.34 -10.95 -6.45
C VAL A 164 -25.95 -10.67 -5.90
N PHE A 165 -25.82 -10.81 -4.59
CA PHE A 165 -24.52 -10.82 -3.92
C PHE A 165 -24.11 -12.26 -3.67
N MET A 166 -22.84 -12.54 -3.89
CA MET A 166 -22.28 -13.87 -3.67
C MET A 166 -21.00 -13.77 -2.85
N SER A 167 -20.76 -14.79 -2.03
CA SER A 167 -19.57 -14.87 -1.18
C SER A 167 -18.89 -16.22 -1.32
N ARG A 168 -17.56 -16.21 -1.27
CA ARG A 168 -16.72 -17.40 -1.15
C ARG A 168 -15.92 -17.33 0.15
N PRO A 169 -16.11 -18.25 1.11
CA PRO A 169 -15.23 -18.33 2.26
C PRO A 169 -13.82 -18.75 1.81
N LEU A 170 -12.81 -18.14 2.44
CA LEU A 170 -11.40 -18.46 2.27
C LEU A 170 -10.89 -19.09 3.56
N PRO A 171 -10.41 -20.35 3.54
CA PRO A 171 -9.74 -20.91 4.71
C PRO A 171 -8.43 -20.15 4.97
N PRO A 172 -7.94 -20.10 6.22
CA PRO A 172 -6.64 -19.49 6.48
C PRO A 172 -5.51 -20.17 5.68
N PRO A 173 -4.41 -19.46 5.37
CA PRO A 173 -3.23 -20.06 4.76
C PRO A 173 -2.66 -21.16 5.67
N ASP A 174 -2.14 -22.24 5.08
CA ASP A 174 -1.43 -23.25 5.86
C ASP A 174 -0.17 -22.63 6.48
N PRO A 175 0.31 -23.08 7.66
CA PRO A 175 1.50 -22.50 8.30
C PRO A 175 2.79 -22.55 7.47
N ALA A 176 2.84 -23.40 6.43
CA ALA A 176 3.96 -23.52 5.50
C ALA A 176 3.72 -22.85 4.14
N ASP A 177 2.55 -22.22 3.94
CA ASP A 177 2.22 -21.47 2.74
C ASP A 177 2.76 -20.03 2.79
N TRP A 178 2.66 -19.35 1.66
CA TRP A 178 2.91 -17.92 1.56
C TRP A 178 1.84 -17.10 2.29
N THR A 179 2.29 -16.03 2.94
CA THR A 179 1.47 -14.94 3.48
C THR A 179 1.90 -13.62 2.88
N VAL A 180 1.00 -12.64 2.83
CA VAL A 180 1.20 -11.33 2.18
C VAL A 180 0.98 -10.21 3.19
N TRP A 181 1.93 -9.28 3.27
CA TRP A 181 1.96 -8.21 4.26
C TRP A 181 2.27 -6.85 3.61
N PRO A 182 1.51 -5.79 3.91
CA PRO A 182 1.83 -4.46 3.41
C PRO A 182 2.97 -3.82 4.23
N ALA A 183 3.89 -3.16 3.54
CA ALA A 183 4.96 -2.35 4.11
C ALA A 183 4.75 -0.87 3.71
N PRO A 184 3.96 -0.09 4.49
CA PRO A 184 3.52 1.24 4.10
C PRO A 184 4.67 2.26 4.07
N ALA A 185 4.55 3.28 3.23
CA ALA A 185 5.42 4.44 3.24
C ALA A 185 5.09 5.39 4.41
N LYS A 186 6.00 6.33 4.67
CA LYS A 186 5.75 7.50 5.52
C LYS A 186 6.12 8.79 4.82
N VAL A 187 5.63 9.89 5.37
CA VAL A 187 6.19 11.23 5.15
C VAL A 187 6.52 11.92 6.48
N ASN A 188 7.50 12.82 6.44
CA ASN A 188 7.81 13.72 7.54
C ASN A 188 7.06 15.04 7.33
N LEU A 189 5.98 15.30 8.08
CA LEU A 189 5.18 16.52 7.93
C LEU A 189 5.96 17.80 8.26
N PHE A 190 7.01 17.66 9.06
CA PHE A 190 8.12 18.59 9.24
C PHE A 190 9.35 17.81 9.71
N LEU A 191 10.55 18.39 9.68
CA LEU A 191 11.75 17.78 10.25
C LEU A 191 12.71 18.86 10.73
N ARG A 192 13.03 18.86 12.02
CA ARG A 192 14.02 19.76 12.63
C ARG A 192 15.21 18.99 13.16
N ILE A 193 16.37 19.64 13.14
CA ILE A 193 17.58 19.19 13.83
C ILE A 193 17.84 20.17 14.97
N THR A 194 17.64 19.70 16.21
CA THR A 194 17.73 20.53 17.42
C THR A 194 19.14 20.55 18.01
N GLY A 195 19.95 19.55 17.69
CA GLY A 195 21.32 19.45 18.17
C GLY A 195 22.13 18.36 17.50
N ARG A 196 23.42 18.31 17.85
CA ARG A 196 24.32 17.20 17.53
C ARG A 196 24.79 16.56 18.84
N ARG A 197 24.70 15.24 18.90
CA ARG A 197 25.11 14.44 20.04
C ARG A 197 26.63 14.17 20.07
N PRO A 198 27.19 13.82 21.24
CA PRO A 198 28.59 13.42 21.37
C PRO A 198 28.97 12.18 20.54
N ASP A 199 28.02 11.27 20.32
CA ASP A 199 28.18 10.05 19.51
C ASP A 199 28.18 10.31 17.98
N GLY A 200 27.97 11.57 17.58
CA GLY A 200 27.96 12.00 16.19
C GLY A 200 26.59 12.03 15.52
N TYR A 201 25.54 11.48 16.16
CA TYR A 201 24.16 11.56 15.69
C TYR A 201 23.55 12.96 15.91
N HIS A 202 22.37 13.18 15.35
CA HIS A 202 21.62 14.42 15.44
C HIS A 202 20.34 14.20 16.23
N ASP A 203 20.05 15.09 17.19
CA ASP A 203 18.74 15.11 17.82
C ASP A 203 17.75 15.79 16.85
N LEU A 204 16.63 15.11 16.62
CA LEU A 204 15.60 15.43 15.65
C LEU A 204 14.28 15.70 16.36
N GLN A 205 13.42 16.48 15.70
CA GLN A 205 11.99 16.53 15.97
C GLN A 205 11.24 16.43 14.65
N THR A 206 10.26 15.54 14.55
CA THR A 206 9.47 15.34 13.33
C THR A 206 8.09 14.80 13.68
N VAL A 207 7.14 14.91 12.75
CA VAL A 207 5.89 14.15 12.78
C VAL A 207 5.88 13.20 11.59
N PHE A 208 5.80 11.91 11.89
CA PHE A 208 5.59 10.87 10.91
C PHE A 208 4.09 10.73 10.61
N ARG A 209 3.75 10.76 9.32
CA ARG A 209 2.45 10.33 8.80
C ARG A 209 2.67 9.07 7.97
N LEU A 210 1.99 7.99 8.35
CA LEU A 210 1.96 6.76 7.56
C LEU A 210 0.99 6.94 6.38
N LEU A 211 1.26 6.22 5.28
CA LEU A 211 0.45 6.26 4.07
C LEU A 211 -0.19 4.89 3.80
N ASP A 212 -1.34 4.87 3.12
CA ASP A 212 -2.01 3.67 2.62
C ASP A 212 -1.34 3.04 1.38
N TRP A 213 -0.15 3.52 1.04
CA TRP A 213 0.65 3.10 -0.09
C TRP A 213 2.02 2.62 0.37
N GLY A 214 2.50 1.52 -0.21
CA GLY A 214 3.85 1.03 0.06
C GLY A 214 4.19 -0.27 -0.67
N ASP A 215 5.23 -0.92 -0.18
CA ASP A 215 5.73 -2.20 -0.70
C ASP A 215 4.85 -3.38 -0.26
N GLU A 216 5.00 -4.54 -0.90
CA GLU A 216 4.41 -5.80 -0.45
C GLU A 216 5.51 -6.79 -0.07
N ILE A 217 5.38 -7.40 1.11
CA ILE A 217 6.27 -8.45 1.61
C ILE A 217 5.51 -9.77 1.59
N ARG A 218 6.10 -10.80 0.99
CA ARG A 218 5.60 -12.18 1.10
C ARG A 218 6.53 -13.03 1.94
N LEU A 219 5.95 -13.80 2.84
CA LEU A 219 6.68 -14.64 3.77
C LEU A 219 6.16 -16.06 3.72
N ARG A 220 7.07 -17.02 3.57
CA ARG A 220 6.78 -18.45 3.70
C ARG A 220 7.67 -19.07 4.79
N PRO A 221 7.10 -19.42 5.95
CA PRO A 221 7.87 -20.02 7.03
C PRO A 221 8.56 -21.32 6.63
N ARG A 222 9.75 -21.53 7.17
CA ARG A 222 10.57 -22.75 7.01
C ARG A 222 10.91 -23.35 8.37
N ARG A 223 11.40 -24.58 8.37
CA ARG A 223 11.76 -25.35 9.58
C ARG A 223 13.23 -25.80 9.62
N ASP A 224 14.06 -25.33 8.70
CA ASP A 224 15.48 -25.66 8.58
C ASP A 224 16.41 -24.57 9.15
N GLY A 225 15.85 -23.49 9.71
CA GLY A 225 16.59 -22.35 10.24
C GLY A 225 17.13 -21.40 9.17
N GLU A 226 16.89 -21.66 7.89
CA GLU A 226 17.42 -20.85 6.80
C GLU A 226 16.55 -19.61 6.53
N ILE A 227 17.20 -18.51 6.17
CA ILE A 227 16.55 -17.23 5.83
C ILE A 227 17.00 -16.82 4.44
N HIS A 228 16.06 -16.80 3.49
CA HIS A 228 16.33 -16.50 2.09
C HIS A 228 15.49 -15.34 1.59
N ARG A 229 16.11 -14.35 0.94
CA ARG A 229 15.40 -13.41 0.07
C ARG A 229 15.39 -13.97 -1.34
N LEU A 230 14.21 -14.32 -1.85
CA LEU A 230 14.05 -14.97 -3.16
C LEU A 230 13.97 -13.97 -4.31
N THR A 231 13.49 -12.75 -4.05
CA THR A 231 13.46 -11.67 -5.05
C THR A 231 14.71 -10.80 -4.95
N ASP A 232 15.14 -10.27 -6.10
CA ASP A 232 16.20 -9.27 -6.12
C ASP A 232 15.64 -7.90 -5.75
N VAL A 233 16.42 -7.14 -4.97
CA VAL A 233 16.14 -5.74 -4.66
C VAL A 233 17.28 -4.94 -5.28
N PRO A 234 17.01 -4.11 -6.31
CA PRO A 234 18.07 -3.44 -7.07
C PRO A 234 19.06 -2.68 -6.17
N GLY A 235 20.34 -3.03 -6.30
CA GLY A 235 21.43 -2.39 -5.57
C GLY A 235 21.58 -2.81 -4.10
N VAL A 236 20.83 -3.82 -3.63
CA VAL A 236 20.89 -4.30 -2.24
C VAL A 236 21.19 -5.81 -2.22
N PRO A 237 22.43 -6.23 -1.92
CA PRO A 237 22.74 -7.63 -1.65
C PRO A 237 21.88 -8.19 -0.51
N ALA A 238 21.39 -9.43 -0.65
CA ALA A 238 20.43 -10.03 0.27
C ALA A 238 20.93 -10.08 1.72
N GLU A 239 22.23 -10.27 1.93
CA GLU A 239 22.89 -10.40 3.23
C GLU A 239 22.93 -9.07 4.00
N THR A 240 22.88 -7.97 3.25
CA THR A 240 22.89 -6.60 3.79
C THR A 240 21.50 -6.00 3.90
N ASP A 241 20.51 -6.63 3.28
CA ASP A 241 19.12 -6.19 3.28
C ASP A 241 18.54 -6.21 4.71
N LEU A 242 17.81 -5.16 5.05
CA LEU A 242 17.16 -5.01 6.34
C LEU A 242 16.14 -6.13 6.60
N VAL A 243 15.47 -6.65 5.55
CA VAL A 243 14.51 -7.77 5.71
C VAL A 243 15.18 -9.05 6.20
N VAL A 244 16.37 -9.35 5.69
CA VAL A 244 17.14 -10.54 6.12
C VAL A 244 17.76 -10.31 7.48
N ARG A 245 18.30 -9.10 7.72
CA ARG A 245 18.94 -8.74 8.98
C ARG A 245 17.95 -8.74 10.14
N VAL A 246 16.73 -8.25 9.95
CA VAL A 246 15.72 -8.23 11.00
C VAL A 246 15.14 -9.62 11.29
N ALA A 247 14.95 -10.45 10.26
CA ALA A 247 14.57 -11.85 10.44
C ALA A 247 15.63 -12.61 11.26
N ARG A 248 16.92 -12.41 10.97
CA ARG A 248 18.03 -12.98 11.75
C ARG A 248 18.09 -12.44 13.17
N LEU A 249 17.77 -11.15 13.37
CA LEU A 249 17.75 -10.53 14.69
C LEU A 249 16.61 -11.07 15.56
N LEU A 250 15.46 -11.38 14.95
CA LEU A 250 14.30 -11.98 15.63
C LEU A 250 14.49 -13.47 15.91
N GLN A 251 15.17 -14.20 15.02
CA GLN A 251 15.28 -15.67 15.05
C GLN A 251 15.66 -16.28 16.43
N PRO A 252 16.56 -15.68 17.25
CA PRO A 252 16.88 -16.20 18.58
C PRO A 252 15.71 -16.21 19.58
N HIS A 253 14.65 -15.44 19.31
CA HIS A 253 13.44 -15.38 20.12
C HIS A 253 12.36 -16.38 19.64
N ALA A 254 12.60 -17.09 18.53
CA ALA A 254 11.67 -18.04 17.94
C ALA A 254 12.02 -19.49 18.32
N PRO A 255 11.10 -20.45 18.11
CA PRO A 255 11.39 -21.88 18.22
C PRO A 255 12.59 -22.30 17.37
N ALA A 256 13.36 -23.28 17.85
CA ALA A 256 14.52 -23.79 17.14
C ALA A 256 14.15 -24.32 15.74
N GLY A 257 14.92 -23.92 14.73
CA GLY A 257 14.68 -24.28 13.33
C GLY A 257 13.76 -23.32 12.58
N SER A 258 13.23 -22.27 13.22
CA SER A 258 12.45 -21.22 12.53
C SER A 258 13.28 -20.56 11.43
N GLY A 259 12.82 -20.69 10.19
CA GLY A 259 13.38 -20.04 9.00
C GLY A 259 12.29 -19.39 8.16
N VAL A 260 12.66 -18.74 7.05
CA VAL A 260 11.70 -18.10 6.16
C VAL A 260 12.26 -17.88 4.75
N ASP A 261 11.42 -18.07 3.73
CA ASP A 261 11.62 -17.46 2.42
C ASP A 261 10.88 -16.11 2.37
N ILE A 262 11.53 -15.09 1.81
CA ILE A 262 11.06 -13.70 1.75
C ILE A 262 11.02 -13.24 0.29
N GLU A 263 9.88 -12.75 -0.18
CA GLU A 263 9.78 -11.96 -1.42
C GLU A 263 9.44 -10.51 -1.06
N VAL A 264 10.15 -9.59 -1.69
CA VAL A 264 9.93 -8.15 -1.56
C VAL A 264 9.50 -7.61 -2.92
N GLU A 265 8.30 -7.07 -2.99
CA GLU A 265 7.76 -6.35 -4.16
C GLU A 265 7.88 -4.84 -3.90
N LYS A 266 8.91 -4.23 -4.49
CA LYS A 266 9.23 -2.81 -4.29
C LYS A 266 8.37 -1.90 -5.16
N ARG A 267 7.79 -0.90 -4.52
CA ARG A 267 6.97 0.19 -5.07
C ARG A 267 7.44 1.54 -4.54
N ILE A 268 7.94 1.58 -3.30
CA ILE A 268 8.56 2.76 -2.71
C ILE A 268 9.96 2.97 -3.33
N PRO A 269 10.26 4.17 -3.88
CA PRO A 269 11.59 4.49 -4.39
C PRO A 269 12.69 4.32 -3.34
N MET A 270 13.82 3.74 -3.76
CA MET A 270 14.98 3.55 -2.91
C MET A 270 15.58 4.89 -2.48
N GLY A 271 15.76 5.08 -1.17
CA GLY A 271 16.39 6.29 -0.63
C GLY A 271 15.58 7.58 -0.79
N GLY A 272 14.29 7.51 -1.13
CA GLY A 272 13.43 8.68 -1.38
C GLY A 272 13.01 9.48 -0.14
N GLY A 273 13.44 9.10 1.07
CA GLY A 273 12.97 9.72 2.32
C GLY A 273 11.58 9.24 2.78
N LEU A 274 11.04 8.20 2.14
CA LEU A 274 9.71 7.62 2.42
C LEU A 274 9.75 6.42 3.38
N GLY A 275 10.93 6.05 3.88
CA GLY A 275 11.08 5.00 4.90
C GLY A 275 10.93 3.56 4.41
N GLY A 276 10.91 3.30 3.10
CA GLY A 276 10.63 1.97 2.53
C GLY A 276 11.43 0.83 3.16
N GLY A 277 12.77 0.91 3.19
CA GLY A 277 13.58 -0.17 3.79
C GLY A 277 13.33 -0.39 5.29
N SER A 278 13.01 0.67 6.04
CA SER A 278 12.63 0.55 7.45
C SER A 278 11.25 -0.07 7.62
N SER A 279 10.32 0.24 6.71
CA SER A 279 8.97 -0.34 6.67
C SER A 279 9.01 -1.81 6.30
N ASP A 280 9.83 -2.20 5.32
CA ASP A 280 10.05 -3.59 4.94
C ASP A 280 10.57 -4.39 6.16
N ALA A 281 11.57 -3.85 6.86
CA ALA A 281 12.10 -4.49 8.07
C ALA A 281 11.05 -4.59 9.20
N ALA A 282 10.32 -3.51 9.48
CA ALA A 282 9.26 -3.54 10.49
C ALA A 282 8.17 -4.56 10.15
N THR A 283 7.79 -4.64 8.87
CA THR A 283 6.79 -5.60 8.36
C THR A 283 7.24 -7.02 8.57
N VAL A 284 8.48 -7.34 8.18
CA VAL A 284 9.07 -8.68 8.41
C VAL A 284 9.14 -8.99 9.90
N LEU A 285 9.55 -8.04 10.73
CA LEU A 285 9.66 -8.20 12.17
C LEU A 285 8.31 -8.52 12.83
N VAL A 286 7.28 -7.72 12.54
CA VAL A 286 5.93 -7.88 13.09
C VAL A 286 5.28 -9.17 12.57
N ALA A 287 5.39 -9.44 11.27
CA ALA A 287 4.80 -10.62 10.66
C ALA A 287 5.48 -11.91 11.17
N LEU A 288 6.82 -11.96 11.22
CA LEU A 288 7.53 -13.15 11.71
C LEU A 288 7.36 -13.35 13.21
N ASN A 289 7.24 -12.31 14.03
CA ASN A 289 6.89 -12.48 15.45
C ASN A 289 5.59 -13.29 15.60
N ARG A 290 4.61 -13.03 14.71
CA ARG A 290 3.34 -13.74 14.65
C ARG A 290 3.45 -15.13 14.01
N LEU A 291 4.19 -15.28 12.92
CA LEU A 291 4.30 -16.53 12.16
C LEU A 291 5.20 -17.57 12.83
N TRP A 292 6.17 -17.12 13.62
CA TRP A 292 7.06 -17.97 14.41
C TRP A 292 6.62 -18.13 15.87
N ASP A 293 5.51 -17.49 16.28
CA ASP A 293 5.05 -17.46 17.67
C ASP A 293 6.18 -17.07 18.65
N ALA A 294 6.92 -16.00 18.33
CA ALA A 294 8.06 -15.53 19.13
C ALA A 294 7.66 -14.71 20.37
N ASP A 295 6.37 -14.37 20.49
CA ASP A 295 5.71 -13.77 21.68
C ASP A 295 6.37 -12.48 22.22
N LEU A 296 7.00 -11.69 21.35
CA LEU A 296 7.49 -10.35 21.71
C LEU A 296 6.34 -9.35 21.64
N ASP A 297 6.33 -8.42 22.60
CA ASP A 297 5.37 -7.31 22.60
C ASP A 297 5.80 -6.15 21.68
N GLU A 298 4.97 -5.10 21.57
CA GLU A 298 5.24 -3.96 20.70
C GLU A 298 6.54 -3.23 21.10
N ASP A 299 6.83 -3.10 22.39
CA ASP A 299 8.00 -2.36 22.88
C ASP A 299 9.28 -3.15 22.59
N ASP A 300 9.26 -4.46 22.80
CA ASP A 300 10.38 -5.35 22.47
C ASP A 300 10.67 -5.36 20.95
N LEU A 301 9.63 -5.43 20.10
CA LEU A 301 9.81 -5.34 18.66
C LEU A 301 10.35 -3.97 18.22
N ALA A 302 9.86 -2.88 18.82
CA ALA A 302 10.36 -1.54 18.52
C ALA A 302 11.84 -1.41 18.89
N GLU A 303 12.26 -1.96 20.04
CA GLU A 303 13.66 -1.94 20.48
C GLU A 303 14.57 -2.81 19.61
N LEU A 304 14.12 -4.00 19.20
CA LEU A 304 14.85 -4.83 18.21
C LEU A 304 15.00 -4.07 16.88
N GLY A 305 13.91 -3.51 16.36
CA GLY A 305 13.90 -2.76 15.11
C GLY A 305 14.83 -1.55 15.12
N ARG A 306 14.89 -0.82 16.24
CA ARG A 306 15.74 0.36 16.44
C ARG A 306 17.22 0.07 16.22
N GLN A 307 17.69 -1.17 16.45
CA GLN A 307 19.08 -1.57 16.24
C GLN A 307 19.49 -1.56 14.75
N LEU A 308 18.51 -1.64 13.84
CA LEU A 308 18.75 -1.69 12.39
C LEU A 308 18.40 -0.37 11.69
N GLY A 309 17.44 0.41 12.20
CA GLY A 309 17.09 1.70 11.64
C GLY A 309 16.23 2.57 12.57
N ALA A 310 16.49 3.87 12.58
CA ALA A 310 15.80 4.84 13.44
C ALA A 310 14.29 4.97 13.13
N ASP A 311 13.88 4.72 11.87
CA ASP A 311 12.48 4.78 11.44
C ASP A 311 11.74 3.43 11.63
N VAL A 312 12.43 2.32 11.96
CA VAL A 312 11.76 1.01 12.14
C VAL A 312 10.70 1.05 13.27
N PRO A 313 10.95 1.68 14.44
CA PRO A 313 9.97 1.76 15.51
C PRO A 313 8.61 2.36 15.12
N VAL A 314 8.57 3.39 14.25
CA VAL A 314 7.28 4.02 13.90
C VAL A 314 6.41 3.08 13.07
N PHE A 315 7.02 2.24 12.24
CA PHE A 315 6.29 1.23 11.47
C PHE A 315 5.86 0.04 12.32
N VAL A 316 6.68 -0.39 13.29
CA VAL A 316 6.31 -1.44 14.27
C VAL A 316 5.09 -1.00 15.09
N ARG A 317 5.14 0.21 15.67
CA ARG A 317 4.02 0.78 16.45
C ARG A 317 2.81 1.13 15.58
N GLY A 318 3.04 1.33 14.28
CA GLY A 318 2.01 1.44 13.26
C GLY A 318 1.03 2.59 13.46
N ARG A 319 1.47 3.70 14.06
CA ARG A 319 0.65 4.89 14.31
C ARG A 319 1.40 6.14 13.89
N SER A 320 0.66 7.13 13.38
CA SER A 320 1.21 8.48 13.18
C SER A 320 1.70 9.04 14.52
N ALA A 321 2.88 9.67 14.54
CA ALA A 321 3.55 10.02 15.79
C ALA A 321 4.43 11.26 15.68
N TRP A 322 4.47 12.03 16.77
CA TRP A 322 5.57 12.95 17.05
C TRP A 322 6.79 12.14 17.46
N ALA A 323 7.94 12.42 16.85
CA ALA A 323 9.17 11.71 17.10
C ALA A 323 10.29 12.67 17.55
N GLU A 324 11.04 12.24 18.56
CA GLU A 324 12.23 12.92 19.08
C GLU A 324 13.43 11.96 19.18
N GLY A 325 14.55 12.44 19.72
CA GLY A 325 15.81 11.68 19.76
C GLY A 325 16.43 11.62 18.37
N ILE A 326 16.87 10.46 17.92
CA ILE A 326 17.25 10.23 16.52
C ILE A 326 16.03 9.82 15.65
N GLY A 327 14.80 9.89 16.20
CA GLY A 327 13.55 9.46 15.56
C GLY A 327 12.86 8.30 16.28
N GLU A 328 13.47 7.76 17.34
CA GLU A 328 13.01 6.58 18.08
C GLU A 328 12.02 6.88 19.20
N LYS A 329 11.99 8.13 19.72
CA LYS A 329 11.12 8.50 20.84
C LYS A 329 9.76 8.95 20.33
N LEU A 330 8.81 8.03 20.32
CA LEU A 330 7.52 8.21 19.66
C LEU A 330 6.41 8.54 20.66
N THR A 331 5.69 9.62 20.38
CA THR A 331 4.43 9.98 21.04
C THR A 331 3.32 9.94 20.00
N PRO A 332 2.37 8.98 20.07
CA PRO A 332 1.27 8.87 19.12
C PRO A 332 0.48 10.17 19.00
N MET A 333 0.03 10.49 17.78
CA MET A 333 -0.70 11.72 17.49
C MET A 333 -1.80 11.45 16.46
N ALA A 334 -3.02 11.93 16.75
CA ALA A 334 -4.09 11.98 15.77
C ALA A 334 -3.86 13.15 14.81
N LEU A 335 -4.01 12.89 13.51
CA LEU A 335 -3.87 13.89 12.46
C LEU A 335 -5.16 13.95 11.65
N PRO A 336 -5.50 15.12 11.05
CA PRO A 336 -6.66 15.20 10.18
C PRO A 336 -6.51 14.24 9.00
N GLU A 337 -7.64 13.75 8.51
CA GLU A 337 -7.68 12.99 7.26
C GLU A 337 -7.23 13.89 6.10
N ARG A 338 -6.24 13.40 5.34
CA ARG A 338 -5.56 14.13 4.27
C ARG A 338 -5.08 13.15 3.21
N TRP A 339 -4.92 13.68 2.00
CA TRP A 339 -4.31 12.99 0.87
C TRP A 339 -2.99 13.66 0.52
N TYR A 340 -2.08 12.88 -0.04
CA TYR A 340 -0.73 13.32 -0.35
C TYR A 340 -0.40 13.01 -1.80
N VAL A 341 0.02 14.03 -2.54
CA VAL A 341 0.68 13.86 -3.83
C VAL A 341 2.17 13.76 -3.56
N VAL A 342 2.73 12.56 -3.69
CA VAL A 342 4.16 12.28 -3.51
C VAL A 342 4.82 12.21 -4.87
N LEU A 343 5.88 13.00 -5.09
CA LEU A 343 6.69 12.93 -6.30
C LEU A 343 8.05 12.31 -6.04
N ASP A 344 8.41 11.35 -6.88
CA ASP A 344 9.79 10.91 -7.06
C ASP A 344 10.45 11.69 -8.21
N PRO A 345 11.47 12.53 -7.93
CA PRO A 345 12.22 13.22 -8.97
C PRO A 345 13.24 12.33 -9.69
N HIS A 346 13.39 11.05 -9.30
CA HIS A 346 14.38 10.10 -9.81
C HIS A 346 15.82 10.60 -9.66
N GLU A 347 16.13 11.21 -8.52
CA GLU A 347 17.46 11.68 -8.17
C GLU A 347 17.87 11.05 -6.83
N HIS A 348 19.08 10.51 -6.73
CA HIS A 348 19.56 9.91 -5.49
C HIS A 348 20.17 10.97 -4.57
N VAL A 349 19.66 11.08 -3.34
CA VAL A 349 20.14 12.03 -2.33
C VAL A 349 20.74 11.28 -1.13
N PRO A 350 22.08 11.20 -1.01
CA PRO A 350 22.71 10.43 0.05
C PRO A 350 22.58 11.12 1.42
N THR A 351 21.74 10.57 2.29
CA THR A 351 21.46 11.09 3.65
C THR A 351 22.73 11.39 4.45
N GLY A 352 23.70 10.47 4.44
CA GLY A 352 24.96 10.63 5.18
C GLY A 352 25.76 11.88 4.76
N ALA A 353 25.78 12.20 3.46
CA ALA A 353 26.48 13.38 2.96
C ALA A 353 25.76 14.69 3.35
N LEU A 354 24.42 14.67 3.42
CA LEU A 354 23.64 15.82 3.88
C LEU A 354 23.90 16.13 5.35
N PHE A 355 23.95 15.11 6.22
CA PHE A 355 24.29 15.30 7.63
C PHE A 355 25.68 15.90 7.85
N GLN A 356 26.60 15.80 6.87
CA GLN A 356 27.94 16.42 6.90
C GLN A 356 27.99 17.79 6.20
N ALA A 357 26.92 18.24 5.55
CA ALA A 357 26.90 19.49 4.79
C ALA A 357 27.07 20.71 5.70
N SER A 358 28.03 21.59 5.42
CA SER A 358 28.32 22.75 6.28
C SER A 358 27.15 23.72 6.40
N GLU A 359 26.28 23.78 5.40
CA GLU A 359 25.13 24.69 5.35
C GLU A 359 23.90 24.15 6.09
N LEU A 360 23.93 22.89 6.56
CA LEU A 360 22.80 22.29 7.27
C LEU A 360 22.64 22.92 8.67
N THR A 361 21.47 23.48 8.93
CA THR A 361 21.07 23.98 10.25
C THR A 361 20.93 22.81 11.23
N ARG A 362 21.67 22.87 12.35
CA ARG A 362 21.74 21.79 13.36
C ARG A 362 21.43 22.23 14.79
N ASN A 363 20.91 23.43 14.94
CA ASN A 363 20.65 24.11 16.21
C ASN A 363 19.30 24.82 16.19
N ALA A 364 18.33 24.24 15.48
CA ALA A 364 16.98 24.81 15.43
C ALA A 364 16.38 24.80 16.85
N PRO A 365 15.65 25.86 17.25
CA PRO A 365 14.94 25.84 18.53
C PRO A 365 13.93 24.67 18.54
N PRO A 366 13.80 23.95 19.67
CA PRO A 366 12.82 22.89 19.79
C PRO A 366 11.41 23.40 19.47
N ALA A 367 10.69 22.65 18.63
CA ALA A 367 9.27 22.84 18.40
C ALA A 367 8.47 22.16 19.51
N THR A 368 7.24 22.64 19.72
CA THR A 368 6.24 21.96 20.56
C THR A 368 5.17 21.32 19.69
N ILE A 369 4.49 20.30 20.22
CA ILE A 369 3.32 19.69 19.57
C ILE A 369 2.28 20.76 19.21
N SER A 370 2.04 21.74 20.10
CA SER A 370 1.12 22.83 19.85
C SER A 370 1.54 23.73 18.68
N SER A 371 2.83 24.03 18.53
CA SER A 371 3.35 24.83 17.40
C SER A 371 3.28 24.10 16.06
N PHE A 372 3.35 22.76 16.08
CA PHE A 372 3.09 21.97 14.88
C PHE A 372 1.60 21.96 14.55
N ALA A 373 0.74 21.67 15.54
CA ALA A 373 -0.71 21.60 15.36
C ALA A 373 -1.33 22.92 14.88
N SER A 374 -0.73 24.07 15.23
CA SER A 374 -1.13 25.40 14.75
C SER A 374 -0.65 25.71 13.31
N GLY A 375 0.20 24.86 12.72
CA GLY A 375 0.81 25.07 11.41
C GLY A 375 2.01 26.03 11.40
N GLU A 376 2.49 26.47 12.58
CA GLU A 376 3.65 27.37 12.70
C GLU A 376 4.95 26.66 12.26
N THR A 377 5.06 25.36 12.49
CA THR A 377 6.24 24.54 12.15
C THR A 377 5.90 23.47 11.13
N VAL A 378 6.32 23.68 9.86
CA VAL A 378 6.15 22.66 8.79
C VAL A 378 7.40 22.50 7.91
N GLU A 379 8.52 23.08 8.31
CA GLU A 379 9.76 23.06 7.53
C GLU A 379 10.58 21.78 7.76
N ASN A 380 11.34 21.40 6.73
CA ASN A 380 12.31 20.32 6.78
C ASN A 380 13.74 20.90 6.71
N ALA A 381 14.56 20.60 7.72
CA ALA A 381 15.93 21.10 7.86
C ALA A 381 16.83 20.81 6.64
N PHE A 382 16.56 19.72 5.91
CA PHE A 382 17.32 19.38 4.71
C PHE A 382 16.87 20.16 3.47
N ALA A 383 15.65 20.72 3.44
CA ALA A 383 15.08 21.30 2.24
C ALA A 383 15.95 22.42 1.61
N PRO A 384 16.52 23.39 2.36
CA PRO A 384 17.39 24.41 1.76
C PRO A 384 18.65 23.82 1.13
N VAL A 385 19.29 22.86 1.79
CA VAL A 385 20.53 22.21 1.31
C VAL A 385 20.23 21.36 0.07
N VAL A 386 19.14 20.60 0.11
CA VAL A 386 18.73 19.73 -1.00
C VAL A 386 18.33 20.56 -2.21
N ARG A 387 17.54 21.64 -2.05
CA ARG A 387 17.21 22.54 -3.16
C ARG A 387 18.45 23.15 -3.82
N ALA A 388 19.47 23.49 -3.04
CA ALA A 388 20.70 24.08 -3.57
C ALA A 388 21.58 23.07 -4.33
N ARG A 389 21.59 21.80 -3.92
CA ARG A 389 22.52 20.78 -4.43
C ARG A 389 21.90 19.80 -5.45
N HIS A 390 20.57 19.68 -5.47
CA HIS A 390 19.85 18.68 -6.24
C HIS A 390 18.77 19.33 -7.14
N PRO A 391 19.14 19.72 -8.38
CA PRO A 391 18.27 20.49 -9.26
C PRO A 391 16.95 19.80 -9.62
N ARG A 392 16.89 18.46 -9.71
CA ARG A 392 15.62 17.78 -10.02
C ARG A 392 14.68 17.81 -8.83
N VAL A 393 15.21 17.68 -7.61
CA VAL A 393 14.44 17.85 -6.37
C VAL A 393 13.91 19.29 -6.26
N ALA A 394 14.75 20.29 -6.55
CA ALA A 394 14.31 21.68 -6.60
C ALA A 394 13.18 21.90 -7.61
N ALA A 395 13.32 21.37 -8.83
CA ALA A 395 12.30 21.46 -9.86
C ALA A 395 10.98 20.73 -9.49
N ALA A 396 11.04 19.67 -8.69
CA ALA A 396 9.86 18.97 -8.19
C ALA A 396 9.15 19.78 -7.10
N LEU A 397 9.89 20.39 -6.18
CA LEU A 397 9.36 21.33 -5.19
C LEU A 397 8.70 22.53 -5.87
N ASP A 398 9.40 23.19 -6.80
CA ASP A 398 8.89 24.37 -7.51
C ASP A 398 7.61 24.06 -8.29
N TRP A 399 7.53 22.86 -8.86
CA TRP A 399 6.34 22.44 -9.60
C TRP A 399 5.15 22.19 -8.65
N LEU A 400 5.35 21.48 -7.53
CA LEU A 400 4.30 21.27 -6.53
C LEU A 400 3.88 22.57 -5.83
N ASP A 401 4.81 23.50 -5.65
CA ASP A 401 4.55 24.82 -5.05
C ASP A 401 3.50 25.62 -5.85
N GLY A 402 3.34 25.31 -7.14
CA GLY A 402 2.26 25.86 -7.97
C GLY A 402 0.85 25.45 -7.55
N PHE A 403 0.70 24.45 -6.67
CA PHE A 403 -0.59 23.89 -6.25
C PHE A 403 -0.88 24.03 -4.75
N GLY A 404 0.14 24.35 -3.95
CA GLY A 404 0.09 24.50 -2.50
C GLY A 404 1.50 24.41 -1.91
N ARG A 405 1.64 24.35 -0.58
CA ARG A 405 2.97 24.35 0.05
C ARG A 405 3.64 22.97 -0.06
N ALA A 406 4.61 22.84 -0.97
CA ALA A 406 5.37 21.59 -1.14
C ALA A 406 6.38 21.40 0.00
N ARG A 407 6.64 20.14 0.35
CA ARG A 407 7.58 19.76 1.42
C ARG A 407 8.47 18.60 0.98
N LEU A 408 9.67 18.56 1.53
CA LEU A 408 10.60 17.44 1.39
C LEU A 408 10.25 16.37 2.44
N SER A 409 10.22 15.09 2.07
CA SER A 409 10.12 13.99 3.04
C SER A 409 11.52 13.48 3.44
N GLY A 410 11.74 13.22 4.74
CA GLY A 410 13.03 12.76 5.26
C GLY A 410 14.19 13.66 4.80
N SER A 411 15.25 13.07 4.28
CA SER A 411 16.36 13.79 3.65
C SER A 411 16.20 13.98 2.14
N GLY A 412 15.01 13.73 1.58
CA GLY A 412 14.78 13.60 0.15
C GLY A 412 15.14 12.21 -0.38
N ALA A 413 14.97 11.95 -1.68
CA ALA A 413 14.64 12.94 -2.72
C ALA A 413 13.15 13.24 -2.92
N CYS A 414 12.25 12.40 -2.40
CA CYS A 414 10.82 12.59 -2.65
C CYS A 414 10.29 13.84 -1.96
N VAL A 415 9.36 14.49 -2.66
CA VAL A 415 8.68 15.70 -2.21
C VAL A 415 7.19 15.42 -2.19
N PHE A 416 6.44 16.14 -1.38
CA PHE A 416 5.01 15.91 -1.27
C PHE A 416 4.22 17.20 -1.10
N LEU A 417 2.96 17.13 -1.50
CA LEU A 417 1.94 18.13 -1.25
C LEU A 417 0.77 17.47 -0.54
N GLU A 418 0.25 18.14 0.49
CA GLU A 418 -0.91 17.69 1.25
C GLU A 418 -2.18 18.37 0.71
N THR A 419 -3.26 17.60 0.57
CA THR A 419 -4.57 18.04 0.09
C THR A 419 -5.68 17.59 1.04
N ASP A 420 -6.83 18.24 0.93
CA ASP A 420 -8.05 17.99 1.70
C ASP A 420 -9.03 17.04 1.02
N SER A 421 -8.78 16.68 -0.24
CA SER A 421 -9.62 15.74 -0.99
C SER A 421 -8.78 14.84 -1.91
N PRO A 422 -9.22 13.59 -2.17
CA PRO A 422 -8.58 12.67 -3.11
C PRO A 422 -8.64 13.21 -4.54
N GLU A 423 -9.78 13.77 -4.96
CA GLU A 423 -9.99 14.28 -6.33
C GLU A 423 -9.01 15.41 -6.65
N ARG A 424 -8.71 16.27 -5.67
CA ARG A 424 -7.69 17.31 -5.81
C ARG A 424 -6.29 16.71 -5.95
N ALA A 425 -5.96 15.68 -5.16
CA ALA A 425 -4.65 15.04 -5.24
C ALA A 425 -4.44 14.38 -6.61
N GLU A 426 -5.45 13.67 -7.11
CA GLU A 426 -5.46 13.03 -8.41
C GLU A 426 -5.31 14.03 -9.56
N ALA A 427 -6.12 15.10 -9.55
CA ALA A 427 -6.04 16.13 -10.58
C ALA A 427 -4.65 16.80 -10.66
N ILE A 428 -3.92 16.86 -9.54
CA ILE A 428 -2.52 17.31 -9.52
C ILE A 428 -1.60 16.23 -10.07
N ALA A 429 -1.73 14.98 -9.61
CA ALA A 429 -0.90 13.86 -10.07
C ALA A 429 -1.01 13.61 -11.59
N GLU A 430 -2.20 13.76 -12.18
CA GLU A 430 -2.41 13.63 -13.63
C GLU A 430 -1.65 14.67 -14.46
N ARG A 431 -1.38 15.84 -13.87
CA ARG A 431 -0.61 16.92 -14.50
C ARG A 431 0.90 16.75 -14.30
N CYS A 432 1.33 15.68 -13.63
CA CYS A 432 2.73 15.43 -13.31
C CYS A 432 3.59 15.40 -14.58
N PRO A 433 4.68 16.18 -14.66
CA PRO A 433 5.61 16.12 -15.78
C PRO A 433 6.28 14.75 -15.86
N ALA A 434 6.40 14.19 -17.07
CA ALA A 434 6.99 12.87 -17.34
C ALA A 434 8.42 12.62 -16.80
N ARG A 435 9.12 13.67 -16.35
CA ARG A 435 10.45 13.57 -15.71
C ARG A 435 10.40 13.16 -14.24
N PHE A 436 9.20 13.11 -13.66
CA PHE A 436 8.89 12.72 -12.29
C PHE A 436 7.88 11.58 -12.33
N THR A 437 7.78 10.83 -11.23
CA THR A 437 6.66 9.92 -10.99
C THR A 437 5.82 10.46 -9.85
N ALA A 438 4.49 10.44 -10.01
CA ALA A 438 3.55 10.85 -8.97
C ALA A 438 2.81 9.64 -8.39
N HIS A 439 2.63 9.65 -7.07
CA HIS A 439 1.75 8.75 -6.35
C HIS A 439 0.79 9.55 -5.50
N VAL A 440 -0.48 9.16 -5.51
CA VAL A 440 -1.48 9.66 -4.56
C VAL A 440 -1.63 8.62 -3.47
N ALA A 441 -1.64 9.06 -2.21
CA ALA A 441 -1.85 8.19 -1.07
C ALA A 441 -2.68 8.91 0.00
N LYS A 442 -3.54 8.17 0.69
CA LYS A 442 -4.22 8.62 1.89
C LYS A 442 -3.27 8.51 3.07
N GLY A 443 -3.31 9.50 3.96
CA GLY A 443 -2.64 9.39 5.24
C GLY A 443 -3.43 8.51 6.21
N GLU A 444 -2.75 7.60 6.90
CA GLU A 444 -3.38 6.64 7.80
C GLU A 444 -3.04 6.90 9.28
N ASP A 445 -4.06 6.72 10.13
CA ASP A 445 -3.89 6.74 11.58
C ASP A 445 -3.40 5.40 12.12
N VAL A 446 -3.89 4.31 11.52
CA VAL A 446 -3.47 2.94 11.79
C VAL A 446 -2.79 2.37 10.56
N SER A 447 -1.56 1.91 10.73
CA SER A 447 -0.76 1.32 9.68
C SER A 447 -1.48 0.18 8.96
N PRO A 448 -1.45 0.14 7.61
CA PRO A 448 -1.90 -1.03 6.85
C PRO A 448 -1.32 -2.36 7.35
N LEU A 449 -0.09 -2.35 7.90
CA LEU A 449 0.54 -3.53 8.51
C LEU A 449 -0.26 -4.06 9.71
N LEU A 450 -0.70 -3.17 10.61
CA LEU A 450 -1.43 -3.58 11.81
C LEU A 450 -2.87 -4.01 11.47
N VAL A 451 -3.48 -3.39 10.45
CA VAL A 451 -4.76 -3.85 9.90
C VAL A 451 -4.62 -5.27 9.35
N ALA A 452 -3.57 -5.55 8.56
CA ALA A 452 -3.28 -6.90 8.06
C ALA A 452 -2.98 -7.89 9.20
N LEU A 453 -2.24 -7.48 10.23
CA LEU A 453 -1.96 -8.32 11.41
C LEU A 453 -3.23 -8.71 12.16
N ALA A 454 -4.15 -7.77 12.40
CA ALA A 454 -5.44 -8.04 13.03
C ALA A 454 -6.25 -9.07 12.22
N ARG A 455 -6.28 -8.88 10.90
CA ARG A 455 -6.89 -9.80 9.94
C ARG A 455 -6.28 -11.20 10.02
N HIS A 456 -4.95 -11.34 9.99
CA HIS A 456 -4.26 -12.63 10.17
C HIS A 456 -4.46 -13.27 11.56
N ARG A 457 -4.87 -12.51 12.57
CA ARG A 457 -5.25 -13.03 13.90
C ARG A 457 -6.73 -13.44 13.97
N GLY A 458 -7.54 -13.12 12.95
CA GLY A 458 -8.99 -13.29 12.99
C GLY A 458 -9.68 -12.34 13.98
N VAL A 459 -9.07 -11.18 14.26
CA VAL A 459 -9.61 -10.13 15.12
C VAL A 459 -10.06 -8.96 14.24
N ASP A 460 -11.27 -8.45 14.43
CA ASP A 460 -11.71 -7.24 13.72
C ASP A 460 -10.78 -6.07 14.10
N GLY A 461 -10.18 -5.43 13.10
CA GLY A 461 -9.09 -4.45 13.23
C GLY A 461 -9.45 -3.10 13.89
N ALA A 462 -10.44 -3.06 14.77
CA ALA A 462 -10.88 -1.87 15.50
C ALA A 462 -10.75 -2.03 17.03
N ALA A 463 -9.74 -2.75 17.51
CA ALA A 463 -9.35 -2.71 18.92
C ALA A 463 -8.18 -1.72 19.08
N GLY A 464 -8.55 -0.46 19.26
CA GLY A 464 -7.68 0.56 19.86
C GLY A 464 -7.68 0.45 21.38
#